data_AF-A0A8J9W2Z1-F1
#
_entry.id   AF-A0A8J9W2Z1-F1
#
_cell.length_a   1.000
_cell.length_b   1.000
_cell.length_c   1.000
_cell.angle_alpha   90.00
_cell.angle_beta   90.00
_cell.angle_gamma   90.00
#
_symmetry.space_group_name_H-M   'P 1'
#
loop_
_entity.id
_entity.type
_entity.pdbx_description
1 polymer ?
#
loop_
_entity_poly.entity_id
_entity_poly.type
_entity_poly.pdbx_seq_one_letter_code
_entity_poly.pdbx_strand_id
1 'polypeptide(L)'
;MCSGLVCCSCRNNPSVSQALLPSLASIMSSTFQRSRRTVFTIHNYDSSVTGNFNAFVVPAHLTAEDVNVIAVDWSRGATSYTFGLSNIPQVGNVVAQFINILNDDFGYSPENIRIVGHGLGAHAAGIAARAVNGNIPRVIGLDPSLPGWTHHPDKLSENAARLVEVLHTTAGIYGYDRPLGHVDFYANGGINQIGCGSDISCSHTYAYVYYAESITAESNNGNKFIGTACESYQEATALQCSGARDATFGGTDDNTSASGIYVFLTNASPPFARASTQILNDEEPRYQYAPDSDGQIHLVDSLTSISDFVNIASRYNPSVSNVYHLFTRQNPSLSQPIFINNPDLLSITNYNSTRRTVVLIHGWRNSAVSSFNNVLVPALLAAEDLNVIVLDWSSGASSIDYREVNRNCILSGIAVANFIQWLNEQSGSTLEQYHIIGHGVGGHQAGIVGRNLDRKVAYITGLDPALIGWVNSIFRFRPSDGLYTEVIHTNYGINGYLAALAHVDFYPNGGLSMPGCDSNMCDHERSFYYMAESITSGGFTGTQCANYYAAILGWCNLPGRLQMGGLLPKTGESGVYLVETNSAPPFSRG
;
A
#
# COMPACT_ATOMS: atom_id res chain seq x y z
N MET A 1 0.47 -12.19 -29.36
CA MET A 1 -0.92 -12.68 -29.30
C MET A 1 -1.37 -12.50 -27.86
N CYS A 2 -1.90 -11.32 -27.54
CA CYS A 2 -2.32 -10.96 -26.19
C CYS A 2 -3.85 -11.03 -26.13
N SER A 3 -4.39 -11.64 -25.07
CA SER A 3 -5.81 -11.92 -24.76
C SER A 3 -6.43 -13.16 -25.42
N GLY A 4 -7.00 -14.03 -24.58
CA GLY A 4 -7.96 -15.05 -24.96
C GLY A 4 -9.22 -14.79 -24.13
N LEU A 5 -10.39 -14.70 -24.76
CA LEU A 5 -11.64 -14.56 -24.02
C LEU A 5 -12.02 -15.94 -23.47
N VAL A 6 -12.40 -16.01 -22.19
CA VAL A 6 -12.86 -17.25 -21.55
C VAL A 6 -14.31 -17.05 -21.12
N CYS A 7 -15.23 -17.82 -21.68
CA CYS A 7 -16.61 -17.80 -21.22
C CYS A 7 -16.71 -18.63 -19.93
N CYS A 8 -17.13 -17.99 -18.84
CA CYS A 8 -17.39 -18.68 -17.58
C CYS A 8 -18.90 -18.81 -17.38
N SER A 9 -19.43 -19.97 -17.77
CA SER A 9 -20.70 -20.57 -17.34
C SER A 9 -22.01 -19.78 -17.49
N CYS A 10 -23.06 -20.52 -17.84
CA CYS A 10 -24.46 -20.14 -17.60
C CYS A 10 -24.92 -20.72 -16.25
N ARG A 11 -25.96 -20.14 -15.63
CA ARG A 11 -26.55 -20.59 -14.33
C ARG A 11 -26.81 -22.10 -14.22
N ASN A 12 -27.06 -22.77 -15.35
CA ASN A 12 -27.32 -24.22 -15.41
C ASN A 12 -26.05 -25.10 -15.36
N ASN A 13 -24.85 -24.52 -15.41
CA ASN A 13 -23.57 -25.25 -15.37
C ASN A 13 -22.43 -24.40 -14.74
N PRO A 14 -22.55 -23.97 -13.48
CA PRO A 14 -21.65 -22.99 -12.84
C PRO A 14 -20.21 -23.48 -12.61
N SER A 15 -19.91 -24.76 -12.87
CA SER A 15 -18.62 -25.41 -12.60
C SER A 15 -17.79 -25.75 -13.85
N VAL A 16 -18.25 -25.42 -15.06
CA VAL A 16 -17.56 -25.73 -16.33
C VAL A 16 -17.39 -24.47 -17.18
N SER A 17 -16.16 -23.93 -17.21
CA SER A 17 -15.79 -22.82 -18.10
C SER A 17 -15.40 -23.34 -19.50
N GLN A 18 -15.67 -22.55 -20.54
CA GLN A 18 -15.33 -22.87 -21.93
C GLN A 18 -14.56 -21.69 -22.55
N ALA A 19 -13.42 -21.98 -23.17
CA ALA A 19 -12.69 -20.96 -23.92
C ALA A 19 -13.54 -20.43 -25.08
N LEU A 20 -13.61 -19.11 -25.23
CA LEU A 20 -14.46 -18.46 -26.21
C LEU A 20 -13.62 -17.48 -27.03
N LEU A 21 -13.28 -17.85 -28.25
CA LEU A 21 -12.50 -16.98 -29.14
C LEU A 21 -13.42 -16.01 -29.89
N PRO A 22 -12.94 -14.82 -30.30
CA PRO A 22 -13.67 -13.87 -31.13
C PRO A 22 -13.82 -14.38 -32.56
N SER A 23 -14.63 -15.43 -32.72
CA SER A 23 -14.92 -16.08 -33.99
C SER A 23 -16.31 -16.71 -33.96
N LEU A 24 -16.98 -16.68 -35.12
CA LEU A 24 -18.30 -17.28 -35.32
C LEU A 24 -18.35 -18.75 -34.86
N ALA A 25 -17.34 -19.53 -35.24
CA ALA A 25 -17.25 -20.96 -34.92
C ALA A 25 -17.16 -21.20 -33.41
N SER A 26 -16.35 -20.43 -32.68
CA SER A 26 -16.21 -20.60 -31.24
C SER A 26 -17.51 -20.26 -30.51
N ILE A 27 -18.19 -19.18 -30.89
CA ILE A 27 -19.45 -18.75 -30.25
C ILE A 27 -20.57 -19.75 -30.53
N MET A 28 -20.71 -20.24 -31.77
CA MET A 28 -21.72 -21.25 -32.13
C MET A 28 -21.52 -22.59 -31.40
N SER A 29 -20.27 -22.95 -31.09
CA SER A 29 -19.92 -24.16 -30.34
C SER A 29 -20.02 -24.01 -28.82
N SER A 30 -20.39 -22.81 -28.34
CA SER A 30 -20.42 -22.50 -26.92
C SER A 30 -21.81 -22.63 -26.30
N THR A 31 -21.87 -22.55 -24.97
CA THR A 31 -23.15 -22.49 -24.23
C THR A 31 -23.78 -21.09 -24.19
N PHE A 32 -23.26 -20.12 -24.92
CA PHE A 32 -23.76 -18.73 -24.94
C PHE A 32 -25.23 -18.66 -25.35
N GLN A 33 -26.06 -17.98 -24.56
CA GLN A 33 -27.49 -17.82 -24.82
C GLN A 33 -27.84 -16.39 -25.22
N ARG A 34 -28.24 -16.19 -26.47
CA ARG A 34 -28.59 -14.86 -27.02
C ARG A 34 -29.79 -14.20 -26.35
N SER A 35 -30.65 -14.97 -25.68
CA SER A 35 -31.82 -14.46 -24.98
C SER A 35 -31.52 -13.90 -23.58
N ARG A 36 -30.28 -14.06 -23.10
CA ARG A 36 -29.85 -13.62 -21.77
C ARG A 36 -28.94 -12.42 -21.88
N ARG A 37 -29.02 -11.51 -20.90
CA ARG A 37 -28.05 -10.43 -20.72
C ARG A 37 -26.65 -11.02 -20.52
N THR A 38 -25.63 -10.30 -20.98
CA THR A 38 -24.23 -10.72 -20.91
C THR A 38 -23.42 -9.73 -20.10
N VAL A 39 -22.73 -10.24 -19.08
CA VAL A 39 -21.81 -9.46 -18.24
C VAL A 39 -20.38 -9.79 -18.62
N PHE A 40 -19.61 -8.80 -19.03
CA PHE A 40 -18.17 -8.93 -19.22
C PHE A 40 -17.45 -8.52 -17.94
N THR A 41 -16.50 -9.33 -17.48
CA THR A 41 -15.64 -9.00 -16.34
C THR A 41 -14.18 -8.89 -16.79
N ILE A 42 -13.51 -7.79 -16.44
CA ILE A 42 -12.12 -7.52 -16.84
C ILE A 42 -11.26 -7.31 -15.59
N HIS A 43 -10.35 -8.25 -15.32
CA HIS A 43 -9.49 -8.24 -14.13
C HIS A 43 -8.34 -7.22 -14.22
N ASN A 44 -7.65 -6.97 -13.11
CA ASN A 44 -6.49 -6.08 -13.00
C ASN A 44 -5.18 -6.71 -13.54
N TYR A 45 -4.07 -5.98 -13.55
CA TYR A 45 -2.74 -6.59 -13.77
C TYR A 45 -2.40 -7.59 -12.66
N ASP A 46 -1.42 -8.46 -12.92
CA ASP A 46 -0.97 -9.53 -12.01
C ASP A 46 -2.12 -10.41 -11.51
N SER A 47 -3.12 -10.59 -12.37
CA SER A 47 -4.32 -11.38 -12.11
C SER A 47 -4.66 -12.22 -13.34
N SER A 48 -5.65 -13.09 -13.21
CA SER A 48 -6.09 -13.98 -14.26
C SER A 48 -7.60 -14.22 -14.18
N VAL A 49 -8.14 -14.93 -15.16
CA VAL A 49 -9.55 -15.32 -15.17
C VAL A 49 -9.96 -16.11 -13.93
N THR A 50 -9.04 -16.88 -13.33
CA THR A 50 -9.27 -17.65 -12.09
C THR A 50 -8.93 -16.88 -10.82
N GLY A 51 -8.56 -15.60 -10.92
CA GLY A 51 -8.20 -14.75 -9.78
C GLY A 51 -9.40 -14.31 -8.94
N ASN A 52 -9.11 -13.73 -7.77
CA ASN A 52 -10.09 -13.34 -6.76
C ASN A 52 -11.24 -12.50 -7.32
N PHE A 53 -10.95 -11.51 -8.19
CA PHE A 53 -11.98 -10.67 -8.79
C PHE A 53 -13.14 -11.48 -9.40
N ASN A 54 -12.85 -12.45 -10.26
CA ASN A 54 -13.88 -13.29 -10.86
C ASN A 54 -14.44 -14.32 -9.88
N ALA A 55 -13.66 -14.78 -8.90
CA ALA A 55 -14.14 -15.67 -7.85
C ALA A 55 -15.25 -15.03 -7.00
N PHE A 56 -15.27 -13.70 -6.85
CA PHE A 56 -16.36 -12.97 -6.19
C PHE A 56 -17.47 -12.56 -7.15
N VAL A 57 -17.12 -11.94 -8.28
CA VAL A 57 -18.10 -11.26 -9.14
C VAL A 57 -18.89 -12.23 -10.02
N VAL A 58 -18.28 -13.30 -10.52
CA VAL A 58 -18.98 -14.27 -11.39
C VAL A 58 -20.07 -15.02 -10.62
N PRO A 59 -19.80 -15.61 -9.43
CA PRO A 59 -20.85 -16.26 -8.65
C PRO A 59 -21.96 -15.29 -8.21
N ALA A 60 -21.62 -14.04 -7.90
CA ALA A 60 -22.61 -13.03 -7.52
C ALA A 60 -23.64 -12.80 -8.63
N HIS A 61 -23.19 -12.56 -9.87
CA HIS A 61 -24.09 -12.42 -11.02
C HIS A 61 -24.90 -13.69 -11.30
N LEU A 62 -24.26 -14.87 -11.29
CA LEU A 62 -24.95 -16.13 -11.56
C LEU A 62 -25.99 -16.49 -10.48
N THR A 63 -25.80 -15.98 -9.26
CA THR A 63 -26.76 -16.15 -8.15
C THR A 63 -27.94 -15.19 -8.30
N ALA A 64 -27.67 -13.93 -8.63
CA ALA A 64 -28.70 -12.88 -8.66
C ALA A 64 -29.51 -12.83 -9.97
N GLU A 65 -28.89 -13.12 -11.12
CA GLU A 65 -29.51 -12.95 -12.45
C GLU A 65 -29.37 -14.22 -13.31
N ASP A 66 -30.27 -14.40 -14.28
CA ASP A 66 -30.11 -15.41 -15.33
C ASP A 66 -29.33 -14.85 -16.53
N VAL A 67 -28.02 -14.72 -16.38
CA VAL A 67 -27.12 -14.06 -17.35
C VAL A 67 -26.11 -15.03 -17.99
N ASN A 68 -25.49 -14.59 -19.08
CA ASN A 68 -24.18 -15.09 -19.51
C ASN A 68 -23.09 -14.26 -18.79
N VAL A 69 -22.01 -14.89 -18.33
CA VAL A 69 -20.84 -14.17 -17.82
C VAL A 69 -19.61 -14.52 -18.67
N ILE A 70 -18.94 -13.51 -19.21
CA ILE A 70 -17.73 -13.65 -20.03
C ILE A 70 -16.58 -12.98 -19.28
N ALA A 71 -15.67 -13.81 -18.76
CA ALA A 71 -14.53 -13.34 -17.99
C ALA A 71 -13.32 -13.20 -18.92
N VAL A 72 -12.84 -11.97 -19.09
CA VAL A 72 -11.78 -11.66 -20.04
C VAL A 72 -10.43 -12.09 -19.45
N ASP A 73 -9.78 -13.08 -20.06
CA ASP A 73 -8.43 -13.50 -19.66
C ASP A 73 -7.37 -12.76 -20.48
N TRP A 74 -6.72 -11.81 -19.83
CA TRP A 74 -5.59 -11.09 -20.41
C TRP A 74 -4.32 -11.27 -19.58
N SER A 75 -4.28 -12.28 -18.70
CA SER A 75 -3.15 -12.61 -17.79
C SER A 75 -1.77 -12.60 -18.48
N ARG A 76 -1.69 -13.12 -19.72
CA ARG A 76 -0.46 -13.11 -20.52
C ARG A 76 0.08 -11.71 -20.84
N GLY A 77 -0.79 -10.72 -20.95
CA GLY A 77 -0.43 -9.32 -21.13
C GLY A 77 -0.41 -8.51 -19.83
N ALA A 78 -0.67 -9.17 -18.69
CA ALA A 78 -0.89 -8.58 -17.39
C ALA A 78 0.29 -8.79 -16.42
N THR A 79 1.42 -9.33 -16.89
CA THR A 79 2.52 -9.85 -16.04
C THR A 79 3.27 -8.81 -15.21
N SER A 80 3.14 -7.54 -15.54
CA SER A 80 3.62 -6.43 -14.71
C SER A 80 2.74 -5.22 -14.94
N TYR A 81 2.81 -4.24 -14.03
CA TYR A 81 2.04 -3.01 -14.18
C TYR A 81 2.37 -2.27 -15.48
N THR A 82 3.65 -2.18 -15.85
CA THR A 82 4.10 -1.46 -17.05
C THR A 82 3.65 -2.14 -18.34
N PHE A 83 3.73 -3.47 -18.40
CA PHE A 83 3.16 -4.23 -19.52
C PHE A 83 1.64 -4.08 -19.55
N GLY A 84 1.00 -4.16 -18.39
CA GLY A 84 -0.44 -3.99 -18.26
C GLY A 84 -0.90 -2.65 -18.82
N LEU A 85 -0.31 -1.55 -18.36
CA LEU A 85 -0.60 -0.19 -18.82
C LEU A 85 -0.53 -0.08 -20.36
N SER A 86 0.52 -0.65 -20.98
CA SER A 86 0.69 -0.63 -22.44
C SER A 86 -0.35 -1.47 -23.20
N ASN A 87 -0.88 -2.52 -22.57
CA ASN A 87 -1.77 -3.49 -23.20
C ASN A 87 -3.25 -3.14 -23.04
N ILE A 88 -3.65 -2.32 -22.05
CA ILE A 88 -5.05 -2.01 -21.78
C ILE A 88 -5.83 -1.49 -23.02
N PRO A 89 -5.29 -0.58 -23.85
CA PRO A 89 -5.99 -0.19 -25.08
C PRO A 89 -6.27 -1.36 -26.01
N GLN A 90 -5.34 -2.30 -26.14
CA GLN A 90 -5.54 -3.50 -26.94
C GLN A 90 -6.60 -4.43 -26.34
N VAL A 91 -6.57 -4.64 -25.02
CA VAL A 91 -7.57 -5.47 -24.31
C VAL A 91 -8.97 -4.92 -24.54
N GLY A 92 -9.19 -3.61 -24.35
CA GLY A 92 -10.49 -2.99 -24.59
C GLY A 92 -10.96 -3.15 -26.04
N ASN A 93 -10.08 -2.94 -27.00
CA ASN A 93 -10.40 -3.11 -28.43
C ASN A 93 -10.79 -4.56 -28.79
N VAL A 94 -10.12 -5.57 -28.22
CA VAL A 94 -10.46 -6.98 -28.47
C VAL A 94 -11.84 -7.32 -27.87
N VAL A 95 -12.16 -6.81 -26.68
CA VAL A 95 -13.49 -6.97 -26.07
C VAL A 95 -14.56 -6.31 -26.94
N ALA A 96 -14.32 -5.09 -27.44
CA ALA A 96 -15.24 -4.42 -28.35
C ALA A 96 -15.45 -5.18 -29.66
N GLN A 97 -14.38 -5.71 -30.27
CA GLN A 97 -14.47 -6.55 -31.47
C GLN A 97 -15.34 -7.78 -31.24
N PHE A 98 -15.18 -8.43 -30.08
CA PHE A 98 -16.02 -9.56 -29.70
C PHE A 98 -17.50 -9.18 -29.59
N ILE A 99 -17.80 -8.04 -28.94
CA ILE A 99 -19.16 -7.52 -28.82
C ILE A 99 -19.75 -7.17 -30.20
N ASN A 100 -18.96 -6.57 -31.09
CA ASN A 100 -19.40 -6.24 -32.44
C ASN A 100 -19.72 -7.50 -33.26
N ILE A 101 -18.94 -8.60 -33.11
CA ILE A 101 -19.29 -9.90 -33.71
C ILE A 101 -20.65 -10.39 -33.19
N LEU A 102 -20.91 -10.30 -31.87
CA LEU A 102 -22.21 -10.67 -31.31
C LEU A 102 -23.36 -9.83 -31.92
N ASN A 103 -23.17 -8.52 -32.07
CA ASN A 103 -24.17 -7.65 -32.66
C ASN A 103 -24.39 -7.96 -34.15
N ASP A 104 -23.32 -7.95 -34.94
CA ASP A 104 -23.37 -7.94 -36.39
C ASP A 104 -23.71 -9.34 -36.95
N ASP A 105 -23.15 -10.41 -36.38
CA ASP A 105 -23.33 -11.79 -36.88
C ASP A 105 -24.42 -12.58 -36.13
N PHE A 106 -24.68 -12.24 -34.86
CA PHE A 106 -25.63 -12.99 -34.02
C PHE A 106 -26.92 -12.21 -33.73
N GLY A 107 -27.02 -10.94 -34.14
CA GLY A 107 -28.16 -10.06 -33.87
C GLY A 107 -28.33 -9.76 -32.38
N TYR A 108 -27.26 -9.88 -31.60
CA TYR A 108 -27.28 -9.70 -30.16
C TYR A 108 -27.03 -8.23 -29.81
N SER A 109 -28.09 -7.52 -29.45
CA SER A 109 -28.02 -6.08 -29.19
C SER A 109 -27.05 -5.71 -28.06
N PRO A 110 -26.19 -4.69 -28.24
CA PRO A 110 -25.36 -4.11 -27.19
C PRO A 110 -26.14 -3.62 -25.96
N GLU A 111 -27.44 -3.32 -26.11
CA GLU A 111 -28.32 -2.97 -24.98
C GLU A 111 -28.50 -4.12 -23.96
N ASN A 112 -28.07 -5.34 -24.30
CA ASN A 112 -28.07 -6.49 -23.40
C ASN A 112 -26.71 -6.72 -22.72
N ILE A 113 -25.81 -5.72 -22.70
CA ILE A 113 -24.44 -5.87 -22.22
C ILE A 113 -24.16 -4.99 -21.00
N ARG A 114 -23.48 -5.57 -20.01
CA ARG A 114 -22.84 -4.86 -18.90
C ARG A 114 -21.36 -5.18 -18.89
N ILE A 115 -20.51 -4.18 -18.63
CA ILE A 115 -19.06 -4.39 -18.50
C ILE A 115 -18.60 -3.95 -17.12
N VAL A 116 -17.92 -4.84 -16.41
CA VAL A 116 -17.37 -4.61 -15.07
C VAL A 116 -15.85 -4.76 -15.15
N GLY A 117 -15.11 -3.73 -14.76
CA GLY A 117 -13.64 -3.79 -14.76
C GLY A 117 -13.06 -3.39 -13.41
N HIS A 118 -11.97 -4.03 -13.00
CA HIS A 118 -11.25 -3.72 -11.75
C HIS A 118 -9.83 -3.21 -12.04
N GLY A 119 -9.41 -2.14 -11.36
CA GLY A 119 -8.08 -1.55 -11.54
C GLY A 119 -7.84 -1.13 -13.00
N LEU A 120 -6.79 -1.66 -13.63
CA LEU A 120 -6.52 -1.44 -15.05
C LEU A 120 -7.62 -2.00 -15.97
N GLY A 121 -8.34 -3.03 -15.53
CA GLY A 121 -9.50 -3.57 -16.23
C GLY A 121 -10.68 -2.60 -16.32
N ALA A 122 -10.80 -1.64 -15.40
CA ALA A 122 -11.83 -0.60 -15.46
C ALA A 122 -11.62 0.35 -16.65
N HIS A 123 -10.37 0.67 -16.97
CA HIS A 123 -10.04 1.44 -18.16
C HIS A 123 -10.26 0.63 -19.44
N ALA A 124 -9.90 -0.66 -19.45
CA ALA A 124 -10.24 -1.55 -20.57
C ALA A 124 -11.75 -1.61 -20.81
N ALA A 125 -12.57 -1.63 -19.76
CA ALA A 125 -14.03 -1.61 -19.85
C ALA A 125 -14.55 -0.34 -20.54
N GLY A 126 -14.03 0.82 -20.15
CA GLY A 126 -14.36 2.10 -20.79
C GLY A 126 -13.95 2.16 -22.27
N ILE A 127 -12.76 1.65 -22.60
CA ILE A 127 -12.26 1.57 -23.97
C ILE A 127 -13.15 0.63 -24.80
N ALA A 128 -13.49 -0.54 -24.26
CA ALA A 128 -14.35 -1.50 -24.93
C ALA A 128 -15.71 -0.88 -25.25
N ALA A 129 -16.37 -0.27 -24.27
CA ALA A 129 -17.69 0.30 -24.44
C ALA A 129 -17.73 1.42 -25.51
N ARG A 130 -16.70 2.27 -25.59
CA ARG A 130 -16.59 3.32 -26.63
C ARG A 130 -16.37 2.77 -28.04
N ALA A 131 -15.79 1.59 -28.18
CA ALA A 131 -15.44 0.99 -29.46
C ALA A 131 -16.52 0.04 -30.00
N VAL A 132 -17.64 -0.12 -29.29
CA VAL A 132 -18.79 -0.94 -29.73
C VAL A 132 -19.68 -0.17 -30.71
N ASN A 133 -20.21 -0.88 -31.71
CA ASN A 133 -21.20 -0.38 -32.64
C ASN A 133 -22.59 -0.35 -31.97
N GLY A 134 -22.80 0.63 -31.09
CA GLY A 134 -24.03 0.79 -30.30
C GLY A 134 -23.73 1.38 -28.93
N ASN A 135 -24.75 1.52 -28.10
CA ASN A 135 -24.57 2.02 -26.73
C ASN A 135 -24.54 0.85 -25.74
N ILE A 136 -23.54 0.85 -24.87
CA ILE A 136 -23.53 -0.02 -23.69
C ILE A 136 -24.40 0.65 -22.60
N PRO A 137 -25.39 -0.05 -22.03
CA PRO A 137 -26.23 0.47 -20.96
C PRO A 137 -25.41 0.92 -19.74
N ARG A 138 -24.50 0.06 -19.26
CA ARG A 138 -23.80 0.28 -17.99
C ARG A 138 -22.37 -0.26 -18.01
N VAL A 139 -21.44 0.59 -17.61
CA VAL A 139 -20.06 0.23 -17.26
C VAL A 139 -19.86 0.47 -15.77
N ILE A 140 -19.33 -0.52 -15.06
CA ILE A 140 -18.91 -0.38 -13.66
C ILE A 140 -17.38 -0.44 -13.58
N GLY A 141 -16.78 0.66 -13.11
CA GLY A 141 -15.36 0.77 -12.83
C GLY A 141 -15.09 0.57 -11.34
N LEU A 142 -14.47 -0.53 -10.97
CA LEU A 142 -14.11 -0.85 -9.59
C LEU A 142 -12.67 -0.45 -9.35
N ASP A 143 -12.49 0.59 -8.54
CA ASP A 143 -11.22 1.20 -8.16
C ASP A 143 -10.24 1.37 -9.34
N PRO A 144 -10.63 2.13 -10.39
CA PRO A 144 -9.85 2.25 -11.64
C PRO A 144 -8.43 2.72 -11.37
N SER A 145 -7.40 2.19 -12.03
CA SER A 145 -6.02 2.50 -11.62
C SER A 145 -5.57 3.95 -11.88
N LEU A 146 -4.87 4.57 -10.92
CA LEU A 146 -4.30 5.91 -11.08
C LEU A 146 -2.99 5.95 -11.88
N PRO A 147 -1.95 5.16 -11.57
CA PRO A 147 -0.62 5.37 -12.16
C PRO A 147 -0.63 5.28 -13.69
N GLY A 148 -0.23 6.34 -14.36
CA GLY A 148 -0.22 6.40 -15.83
C GLY A 148 -1.53 6.83 -16.49
N TRP A 149 -2.61 7.07 -15.74
CA TRP A 149 -3.94 7.40 -16.30
C TRP A 149 -4.40 8.85 -16.12
N THR A 150 -3.70 9.67 -15.32
CA THR A 150 -4.10 11.07 -15.01
C THR A 150 -4.36 11.92 -16.26
N HIS A 151 -3.55 11.73 -17.31
CA HIS A 151 -3.66 12.44 -18.59
C HIS A 151 -3.85 11.50 -19.79
N HIS A 152 -4.19 10.24 -19.53
CA HIS A 152 -4.36 9.26 -20.61
C HIS A 152 -5.69 9.51 -21.32
N PRO A 153 -5.70 9.65 -22.67
CA PRO A 153 -6.92 9.98 -23.41
C PRO A 153 -7.98 8.88 -23.31
N ASP A 154 -7.52 7.63 -23.19
CA ASP A 154 -8.39 6.46 -23.15
C ASP A 154 -8.83 6.05 -21.73
N LYS A 155 -8.62 6.90 -20.72
CA LYS A 155 -9.09 6.57 -19.36
C LYS A 155 -10.60 6.31 -19.33
N LEU A 156 -11.05 5.66 -18.26
CA LEU A 156 -12.49 5.51 -18.03
C LEU A 156 -13.08 6.90 -17.84
N SER A 157 -14.19 7.18 -18.49
CA SER A 157 -14.88 8.47 -18.44
C SER A 157 -16.37 8.28 -18.68
N GLU A 158 -17.18 9.24 -18.25
CA GLU A 158 -18.65 9.23 -18.38
C GLU A 158 -19.13 8.92 -19.81
N ASN A 159 -18.41 9.37 -20.84
CA ASN A 159 -18.75 9.14 -22.24
C ASN A 159 -18.64 7.67 -22.71
N ALA A 160 -18.23 6.73 -21.85
CA ALA A 160 -18.03 5.35 -22.25
C ALA A 160 -19.33 4.55 -22.43
N ALA A 161 -20.39 4.90 -21.71
CA ALA A 161 -21.66 4.17 -21.70
C ALA A 161 -22.80 5.12 -21.32
N ARG A 162 -24.06 4.65 -21.42
CA ARG A 162 -25.21 5.44 -20.94
C ARG A 162 -25.14 5.72 -19.43
N LEU A 163 -24.63 4.75 -18.68
CA LEU A 163 -24.31 4.90 -17.26
C LEU A 163 -22.89 4.39 -17.02
N VAL A 164 -22.08 5.22 -16.38
CA VAL A 164 -20.74 4.84 -15.93
C VAL A 164 -20.75 5.05 -14.42
N GLU A 165 -20.71 3.95 -13.69
CA GLU A 165 -20.66 3.95 -12.24
C GLU A 165 -19.24 3.58 -11.79
N VAL A 166 -18.70 4.32 -10.84
CA VAL A 166 -17.33 4.11 -10.37
C VAL A 166 -17.33 3.97 -8.87
N LEU A 167 -16.65 2.94 -8.38
CA LEU A 167 -16.36 2.77 -6.96
C LEU A 167 -14.90 3.09 -6.72
N HIS A 168 -14.64 3.98 -5.78
CA HIS A 168 -13.31 4.32 -5.29
C HIS A 168 -13.10 3.67 -3.93
N THR A 169 -12.04 2.90 -3.82
CA THR A 169 -11.64 2.25 -2.55
C THR A 169 -10.19 2.49 -2.16
N THR A 170 -9.34 2.92 -3.09
CA THR A 170 -7.95 3.34 -2.85
C THR A 170 -7.56 4.61 -3.63
N ALA A 171 -8.51 5.53 -3.80
CA ALA A 171 -8.38 6.81 -4.50
C ALA A 171 -7.07 7.53 -4.15
N GLY A 172 -6.28 7.91 -5.15
CA GLY A 172 -5.01 8.62 -4.94
C GLY A 172 -3.82 7.73 -4.57
N ILE A 173 -4.02 6.41 -4.43
CA ILE A 173 -2.94 5.44 -4.14
C ILE A 173 -2.79 4.43 -5.27
N TYR A 174 -3.69 3.44 -5.34
CA TYR A 174 -3.77 2.52 -6.47
C TYR A 174 -4.90 2.95 -7.41
N GLY A 175 -6.03 3.36 -6.83
CA GLY A 175 -7.23 3.86 -7.52
C GLY A 175 -7.12 5.33 -7.92
N TYR A 176 -7.83 5.69 -8.98
CA TYR A 176 -7.95 7.04 -9.53
C TYR A 176 -8.63 7.94 -8.50
N ASP A 177 -8.14 9.17 -8.33
CA ASP A 177 -8.53 10.03 -7.21
C ASP A 177 -9.82 10.82 -7.48
N ARG A 178 -10.05 11.21 -8.75
CA ARG A 178 -11.14 12.09 -9.16
C ARG A 178 -12.31 11.34 -9.78
N PRO A 179 -13.49 11.98 -9.86
CA PRO A 179 -14.64 11.40 -10.52
C PRO A 179 -14.34 11.02 -11.97
N LEU A 180 -14.76 9.82 -12.36
CA LEU A 180 -14.61 9.29 -13.72
C LEU A 180 -15.96 8.94 -14.35
N GLY A 181 -17.01 8.75 -13.56
CA GLY A 181 -18.31 8.29 -14.04
C GLY A 181 -19.38 9.38 -14.07
N HIS A 182 -20.58 8.93 -14.42
CA HIS A 182 -21.81 9.68 -14.15
C HIS A 182 -22.17 9.67 -12.66
N VAL A 183 -21.79 8.58 -11.97
CA VAL A 183 -21.94 8.39 -10.53
C VAL A 183 -20.65 7.82 -9.97
N ASP A 184 -20.07 8.48 -8.98
CA ASP A 184 -18.84 8.06 -8.32
C ASP A 184 -19.10 7.86 -6.83
N PHE A 185 -18.82 6.67 -6.32
CA PHE A 185 -18.94 6.32 -4.91
C PHE A 185 -17.56 6.22 -4.25
N TYR A 186 -17.38 6.89 -3.12
CA TYR A 186 -16.17 6.80 -2.30
C TYR A 186 -16.49 6.01 -1.03
N ALA A 187 -16.26 4.70 -1.05
CA ALA A 187 -16.56 3.83 0.09
C ALA A 187 -15.66 4.15 1.28
N ASN A 188 -16.24 4.45 2.44
CA ASN A 188 -15.52 4.87 3.65
C ASN A 188 -14.53 6.02 3.39
N GLY A 189 -14.88 6.96 2.49
CA GLY A 189 -13.98 8.06 2.09
C GLY A 189 -13.03 7.69 0.94
N GLY A 190 -13.11 6.47 0.44
CA GLY A 190 -12.57 6.02 -0.84
C GLY A 190 -11.08 5.70 -0.87
N ILE A 191 -10.38 5.68 0.27
CA ILE A 191 -8.95 5.32 0.35
C ILE A 191 -8.67 4.04 1.10
N ASN A 192 -9.30 3.88 2.26
CA ASN A 192 -9.01 2.78 3.16
C ASN A 192 -10.32 2.19 3.65
N GLN A 193 -10.44 0.87 3.52
CA GLN A 193 -11.68 0.18 3.82
C GLN A 193 -11.62 -0.40 5.23
N ILE A 194 -12.76 -0.37 5.92
CA ILE A 194 -12.84 -0.81 7.31
C ILE A 194 -12.47 -2.30 7.38
N GLY A 195 -11.59 -2.66 8.31
CA GLY A 195 -11.07 -4.03 8.45
C GLY A 195 -9.76 -4.30 7.70
N CYS A 196 -9.31 -3.39 6.83
CA CYS A 196 -8.05 -3.55 6.09
C CYS A 196 -6.82 -2.94 6.80
N GLY A 197 -6.99 -2.23 7.91
CA GLY A 197 -5.86 -1.61 8.62
C GLY A 197 -5.07 -0.67 7.71
N SER A 198 -3.75 -0.87 7.56
CA SER A 198 -2.91 -0.12 6.61
C SER A 198 -2.70 -0.82 5.26
N ASP A 199 -3.32 -1.99 5.04
CA ASP A 199 -3.17 -2.76 3.81
C ASP A 199 -4.06 -2.18 2.69
N ILE A 200 -3.43 -1.39 1.82
CA ILE A 200 -4.08 -0.82 0.65
C ILE A 200 -4.46 -1.90 -0.38
N SER A 201 -3.77 -3.03 -0.43
CA SER A 201 -4.13 -4.14 -1.31
C SER A 201 -5.43 -4.81 -0.87
N CYS A 202 -5.66 -4.92 0.43
CA CYS A 202 -6.95 -5.30 1.01
C CYS A 202 -8.04 -4.30 0.61
N SER A 203 -7.80 -3.00 0.78
CA SER A 203 -8.75 -1.94 0.39
C SER A 203 -9.07 -1.97 -1.11
N HIS A 204 -8.07 -2.22 -1.96
CA HIS A 204 -8.23 -2.37 -3.41
C HIS A 204 -9.06 -3.60 -3.79
N THR A 205 -8.93 -4.67 -3.00
CA THR A 205 -9.72 -5.91 -3.14
C THR A 205 -11.19 -5.69 -2.75
N TYR A 206 -11.45 -4.88 -1.73
CA TYR A 206 -12.81 -4.63 -1.25
C TYR A 206 -13.72 -3.97 -2.31
N ALA A 207 -13.16 -3.32 -3.33
CA ALA A 207 -13.92 -2.80 -4.46
C ALA A 207 -14.87 -3.85 -5.08
N TYR A 208 -14.34 -5.03 -5.38
CA TYR A 208 -15.12 -6.11 -6.00
C TYR A 208 -15.86 -6.98 -4.98
N VAL A 209 -15.47 -6.95 -3.70
CA VAL A 209 -16.22 -7.59 -2.62
C VAL A 209 -17.52 -6.83 -2.36
N TYR A 210 -17.46 -5.50 -2.23
CA TYR A 210 -18.64 -4.65 -2.08
C TYR A 210 -19.56 -4.74 -3.30
N TYR A 211 -18.98 -4.78 -4.50
CA TYR A 211 -19.78 -5.00 -5.72
C TYR A 211 -20.50 -6.35 -5.71
N ALA A 212 -19.81 -7.44 -5.36
CA ALA A 212 -20.43 -8.76 -5.25
C ALA A 212 -21.55 -8.82 -4.19
N GLU A 213 -21.35 -8.18 -3.03
CA GLU A 213 -22.39 -8.05 -2.02
C GLU A 213 -23.58 -7.23 -2.52
N SER A 214 -23.33 -6.12 -3.23
CA SER A 214 -24.40 -5.26 -3.76
C SER A 214 -25.36 -6.02 -4.70
N ILE A 215 -24.84 -6.98 -5.46
CA ILE A 215 -25.60 -7.82 -6.38
C ILE A 215 -26.38 -8.89 -5.60
N THR A 216 -25.72 -9.58 -4.68
CA THR A 216 -26.35 -10.70 -3.95
C THR A 216 -27.38 -10.22 -2.92
N ALA A 217 -27.23 -9.00 -2.39
CA ALA A 217 -28.20 -8.37 -1.51
C ALA A 217 -29.60 -8.25 -2.15
N GLU A 218 -29.70 -8.04 -3.46
CA GLU A 218 -30.99 -7.99 -4.16
C GLU A 218 -31.72 -9.34 -4.13
N SER A 219 -30.97 -10.44 -4.25
CA SER A 219 -31.54 -11.80 -4.24
C SER A 219 -31.95 -12.29 -2.86
N ASN A 220 -31.28 -11.81 -1.81
CA ASN A 220 -31.47 -12.28 -0.43
C ASN A 220 -32.19 -11.26 0.46
N ASN A 221 -32.73 -10.19 -0.12
CA ASN A 221 -33.38 -9.09 0.60
C ASN A 221 -32.44 -8.46 1.67
N GLY A 222 -31.15 -8.37 1.33
CA GLY A 222 -30.10 -7.79 2.16
C GLY A 222 -30.06 -6.27 2.09
N ASN A 223 -29.24 -5.67 2.95
CA ASN A 223 -29.04 -4.22 2.97
C ASN A 223 -28.36 -3.73 1.67
N LYS A 224 -28.60 -2.46 1.33
CA LYS A 224 -28.04 -1.80 0.14
C LYS A 224 -26.97 -0.79 0.54
N PHE A 225 -25.95 -0.64 -0.31
CA PHE A 225 -24.94 0.43 -0.17
C PHE A 225 -25.54 1.76 -0.65
N ILE A 226 -26.29 2.43 0.22
CA ILE A 226 -26.92 3.70 -0.12
C ILE A 226 -25.98 4.84 0.27
N GLY A 227 -25.52 5.59 -0.72
CA GLY A 227 -24.63 6.72 -0.58
C GLY A 227 -25.34 8.05 -0.33
N THR A 228 -24.63 8.94 0.36
CA THR A 228 -24.99 10.33 0.61
C THR A 228 -24.29 11.22 -0.40
N ALA A 229 -25.04 12.10 -1.07
CA ALA A 229 -24.52 13.00 -2.09
C ALA A 229 -23.54 14.02 -1.50
N CYS A 230 -22.49 14.31 -2.27
CA CYS A 230 -21.40 15.23 -1.95
C CYS A 230 -21.29 16.27 -3.07
N GLU A 231 -20.97 17.51 -2.75
CA GLU A 231 -20.71 18.57 -3.73
C GLU A 231 -19.36 18.37 -4.44
N SER A 232 -18.42 17.67 -3.79
CA SER A 232 -17.08 17.43 -4.33
C SER A 232 -16.48 16.11 -3.87
N TYR A 233 -15.47 15.63 -4.60
CA TYR A 233 -14.73 14.44 -4.18
C TYR A 233 -13.89 14.71 -2.92
N GLN A 234 -13.49 15.96 -2.66
CA GLN A 234 -12.83 16.35 -1.42
C GLN A 234 -13.76 16.18 -0.21
N GLU A 235 -15.04 16.50 -0.36
CA GLU A 235 -16.05 16.29 0.69
C GLU A 235 -16.33 14.79 0.89
N ALA A 236 -16.45 14.03 -0.19
CA ALA A 236 -16.61 12.57 -0.16
C ALA A 236 -15.45 11.90 0.57
N THR A 237 -14.23 12.31 0.25
CA THR A 237 -13.01 11.75 0.83
C THR A 237 -12.71 12.25 2.24
N ALA A 238 -13.36 13.33 2.68
CA ALA A 238 -13.34 13.85 4.05
C ALA A 238 -14.49 13.28 4.92
N LEU A 239 -15.40 12.48 4.35
CA LEU A 239 -16.63 12.01 5.00
C LEU A 239 -17.55 13.16 5.49
N GLN A 240 -17.55 14.29 4.78
CA GLN A 240 -18.27 15.51 5.19
C GLN A 240 -19.56 15.75 4.41
N CYS A 241 -20.05 14.74 3.69
CA CYS A 241 -21.19 14.87 2.79
C CYS A 241 -22.51 15.13 3.52
N SER A 242 -23.20 16.20 3.15
CA SER A 242 -24.50 16.57 3.73
C SER A 242 -25.70 16.49 2.77
N GLY A 243 -25.49 15.98 1.55
CA GLY A 243 -26.55 15.87 0.53
C GLY A 243 -27.57 14.77 0.81
N ALA A 244 -28.45 14.51 -0.17
CA ALA A 244 -29.45 13.46 -0.06
C ALA A 244 -28.81 12.06 -0.04
N ARG A 245 -29.35 11.17 0.78
CA ARG A 245 -28.95 9.75 0.83
C ARG A 245 -29.87 8.90 -0.05
N ASP A 246 -29.62 8.91 -1.35
CA ASP A 246 -30.57 8.43 -2.37
C ASP A 246 -29.96 7.61 -3.51
N ALA A 247 -28.64 7.50 -3.62
CA ALA A 247 -28.00 6.68 -4.64
C ALA A 247 -27.58 5.33 -4.08
N THR A 248 -27.93 4.24 -4.77
CA THR A 248 -27.46 2.89 -4.38
C THR A 248 -26.27 2.51 -5.27
N PHE A 249 -25.16 2.12 -4.65
CA PHE A 249 -24.02 1.56 -5.36
C PHE A 249 -24.30 0.11 -5.79
N GLY A 250 -23.96 -0.21 -7.04
CA GLY A 250 -23.94 -1.57 -7.55
C GLY A 250 -25.33 -2.12 -7.90
N GLY A 251 -25.60 -3.38 -7.58
CA GLY A 251 -26.87 -4.04 -7.93
C GLY A 251 -27.04 -4.42 -9.41
N THR A 252 -28.20 -4.94 -9.77
CA THR A 252 -28.48 -5.53 -11.10
C THR A 252 -29.24 -4.62 -12.06
N ASP A 253 -29.70 -3.45 -11.59
CA ASP A 253 -30.38 -2.47 -12.43
C ASP A 253 -29.39 -1.69 -13.32
N ASP A 254 -29.78 -1.44 -14.58
CA ASP A 254 -28.94 -0.71 -15.55
C ASP A 254 -29.25 0.79 -15.60
N ASN A 255 -30.26 1.24 -14.84
CA ASN A 255 -30.70 2.63 -14.80
C ASN A 255 -30.64 3.15 -13.37
N THR A 256 -30.15 4.38 -13.23
CA THR A 256 -30.26 5.17 -12.00
C THR A 256 -30.58 6.60 -12.36
N SER A 257 -31.38 7.27 -11.52
CA SER A 257 -31.56 8.72 -11.60
C SER A 257 -30.46 9.49 -10.87
N ALA A 258 -29.59 8.79 -10.14
CA ALA A 258 -28.48 9.39 -9.42
C ALA A 258 -27.41 9.90 -10.40
N SER A 259 -26.81 11.04 -10.08
CA SER A 259 -25.65 11.59 -10.77
C SER A 259 -24.83 12.39 -9.78
N GLY A 260 -23.51 12.35 -9.94
CA GLY A 260 -22.57 13.07 -9.08
C GLY A 260 -21.82 12.14 -8.12
N ILE A 261 -21.39 12.72 -7.01
CA ILE A 261 -20.41 12.11 -6.11
C ILE A 261 -21.13 11.70 -4.83
N TYR A 262 -20.84 10.50 -4.36
CA TYR A 262 -21.50 9.91 -3.20
C TYR A 262 -20.48 9.26 -2.26
N VAL A 263 -20.82 9.21 -0.98
CA VAL A 263 -20.09 8.46 0.03
C VAL A 263 -21.03 7.48 0.74
N PHE A 264 -20.58 6.26 1.01
CA PHE A 264 -21.26 5.36 1.94
C PHE A 264 -20.28 4.77 2.94
N LEU A 265 -20.80 4.42 4.12
CA LEU A 265 -20.04 3.70 5.15
C LEU A 265 -20.40 2.21 5.12
N THR A 266 -19.45 1.39 5.55
CA THR A 266 -19.58 -0.08 5.59
C THR A 266 -19.40 -0.62 7.00
N ASN A 267 -19.76 -1.88 7.23
CA ASN A 267 -19.38 -2.60 8.45
C ASN A 267 -17.93 -3.12 8.34
N ALA A 268 -17.32 -3.49 9.46
CA ALA A 268 -15.99 -4.11 9.47
C ALA A 268 -15.99 -5.56 8.93
N SER A 269 -17.17 -6.20 8.87
CA SER A 269 -17.34 -7.57 8.38
C SER A 269 -18.66 -7.72 7.63
N PRO A 270 -18.81 -8.75 6.77
CA PRO A 270 -20.05 -9.01 6.04
C PRO A 270 -21.24 -9.28 7.00
N PRO A 271 -22.46 -8.82 6.67
CA PRO A 271 -22.80 -8.00 5.51
C PRO A 271 -22.24 -6.57 5.68
N PHE A 272 -21.48 -6.10 4.69
CA PHE A 272 -20.83 -4.80 4.70
C PHE A 272 -21.83 -3.65 4.52
N ALA A 273 -22.93 -3.86 3.81
CA ALA A 273 -23.99 -2.87 3.64
C ALA A 273 -24.74 -2.62 4.95
N ARG A 274 -24.76 -1.35 5.39
CA ARG A 274 -25.46 -0.90 6.61
C ARG A 274 -26.97 -0.81 6.40
N ALA A 275 -27.73 -0.98 7.48
CA ALA A 275 -29.19 -0.82 7.46
C ALA A 275 -29.58 0.64 7.14
N SER A 276 -30.71 0.84 6.47
CA SER A 276 -31.12 2.14 5.90
C SER A 276 -31.32 3.28 6.91
N THR A 277 -31.36 2.99 8.21
CA THR A 277 -31.60 3.95 9.30
C THR A 277 -30.33 4.48 9.97
N GLN A 278 -29.13 3.97 9.65
CA GLN A 278 -27.89 4.53 10.17
C GLN A 278 -27.48 5.76 9.34
N ILE A 279 -27.76 6.94 9.89
CA ILE A 279 -27.36 8.24 9.34
C ILE A 279 -25.86 8.42 9.59
N LEU A 280 -25.15 9.20 8.76
CA LEU A 280 -23.77 9.65 8.98
C LEU A 280 -23.53 10.42 10.30
N ASN A 281 -24.55 10.52 11.17
CA ASN A 281 -24.55 11.23 12.45
C ASN A 281 -24.42 10.32 13.67
N ASP A 282 -24.33 9.00 13.51
CA ASP A 282 -23.95 8.17 14.64
C ASP A 282 -22.46 8.38 14.90
N GLU A 283 -22.15 8.91 16.09
CA GLU A 283 -20.83 8.92 16.71
C GLU A 283 -20.33 7.47 16.86
N GLU A 284 -19.99 6.81 15.76
CA GLU A 284 -19.22 5.59 15.82
C GLU A 284 -17.86 5.97 16.42
N PRO A 285 -17.41 5.25 17.46
CA PRO A 285 -16.15 5.57 18.09
C PRO A 285 -15.07 5.44 17.01
N ARG A 286 -14.39 6.56 16.75
CA ARG A 286 -13.25 6.66 15.82
C ARG A 286 -12.29 5.48 15.95
N TYR A 287 -12.19 4.91 17.14
CA TYR A 287 -11.42 3.71 17.43
C TYR A 287 -12.35 2.55 17.76
N GLN A 288 -12.25 1.47 17.00
CA GLN A 288 -13.01 0.24 17.21
C GLN A 288 -12.08 -0.95 17.35
N TYR A 289 -12.42 -1.87 18.24
CA TYR A 289 -11.66 -3.11 18.37
C TYR A 289 -12.08 -4.08 17.24
N ALA A 290 -11.14 -4.43 16.36
CA ALA A 290 -11.36 -5.38 15.28
C ALA A 290 -10.30 -6.48 15.31
N PRO A 291 -10.69 -7.75 15.06
CA PRO A 291 -9.74 -8.85 14.95
C PRO A 291 -8.94 -8.73 13.64
N ASP A 292 -7.64 -9.03 13.70
CA ASP A 292 -6.79 -9.21 12.51
C ASP A 292 -6.99 -10.60 11.88
N SER A 293 -6.20 -10.90 10.84
CA SER A 293 -6.20 -12.18 10.14
C SER A 293 -5.86 -13.39 11.03
N ASP A 294 -5.20 -13.16 12.16
CA ASP A 294 -4.84 -14.19 13.15
C ASP A 294 -5.84 -14.24 14.32
N GLY A 295 -6.93 -13.46 14.25
CA GLY A 295 -7.98 -13.37 15.27
C GLY A 295 -7.59 -12.55 16.50
N GLN A 296 -6.45 -11.84 16.46
CA GLN A 296 -6.02 -10.95 17.54
C GLN A 296 -6.73 -9.61 17.44
N ILE A 297 -7.28 -9.15 18.56
CA ILE A 297 -8.09 -7.92 18.60
C ILE A 297 -7.19 -6.70 18.70
N HIS A 298 -7.28 -5.80 17.72
CA HIS A 298 -6.53 -4.54 17.69
C HIS A 298 -7.47 -3.35 17.63
N LEU A 299 -7.00 -2.21 18.12
CA LEU A 299 -7.71 -0.94 18.02
C LEU A 299 -7.49 -0.36 16.61
N VAL A 300 -8.56 -0.20 15.83
CA VAL A 300 -8.55 0.25 14.44
C VAL A 300 -9.27 1.59 14.33
N ASP A 301 -8.66 2.57 13.66
CA ASP A 301 -9.31 3.86 13.37
C ASP A 301 -10.29 3.68 12.20
N SER A 302 -11.59 3.73 12.47
CA SER A 302 -12.65 3.42 11.50
C SER A 302 -13.09 4.62 10.63
N LEU A 303 -12.52 5.82 10.85
CA LEU A 303 -12.98 7.08 10.24
C LEU A 303 -11.84 7.90 9.60
N THR A 304 -10.71 7.27 9.26
CA THR A 304 -9.54 7.98 8.69
C THR A 304 -9.80 8.45 7.26
N SER A 305 -9.78 9.77 7.04
CA SER A 305 -10.10 10.41 5.74
C SER A 305 -8.86 10.89 4.97
N ILE A 306 -8.94 11.16 3.66
CA ILE A 306 -7.82 11.77 2.88
C ILE A 306 -7.39 13.09 3.49
N SER A 307 -8.37 13.85 3.94
CA SER A 307 -8.16 15.12 4.59
C SER A 307 -7.31 14.96 5.85
N ASP A 308 -7.40 13.84 6.56
CA ASP A 308 -6.52 13.56 7.69
C ASP A 308 -5.09 13.26 7.24
N PHE A 309 -4.88 12.40 6.23
CA PHE A 309 -3.53 12.07 5.74
C PHE A 309 -2.81 13.24 5.06
N VAL A 310 -3.54 14.14 4.39
CA VAL A 310 -2.98 15.33 3.71
C VAL A 310 -2.95 16.56 4.62
N ASN A 311 -3.98 16.83 5.45
CA ASN A 311 -4.01 18.00 6.34
C ASN A 311 -3.17 17.80 7.60
N ILE A 312 -3.08 16.59 8.17
CA ILE A 312 -2.22 16.35 9.35
C ILE A 312 -0.76 16.49 8.95
N ALA A 313 -0.36 15.92 7.81
CA ALA A 313 1.01 16.03 7.32
C ALA A 313 1.36 17.42 6.79
N SER A 314 0.44 18.17 6.15
CA SER A 314 0.72 19.55 5.72
C SER A 314 0.73 20.56 6.87
N ARG A 315 0.07 20.25 7.99
CA ARG A 315 0.14 21.01 9.25
C ARG A 315 1.16 20.45 10.23
N TYR A 316 1.96 19.48 9.80
CA TYR A 316 2.93 18.80 10.65
C TYR A 316 3.92 19.80 11.23
N ASN A 317 3.98 19.82 12.56
CA ASN A 317 4.95 20.61 13.30
C ASN A 317 5.71 19.64 14.22
N PRO A 318 6.95 19.27 13.86
CA PRO A 318 7.67 18.22 14.57
C PRO A 318 7.96 18.56 16.04
N SER A 319 7.91 19.83 16.44
CA SER A 319 8.09 20.24 17.84
C SER A 319 6.94 19.83 18.76
N VAL A 320 5.77 19.52 18.20
CA VAL A 320 4.57 19.08 18.95
C VAL A 320 4.00 17.76 18.45
N SER A 321 4.23 17.43 17.18
CA SER A 321 3.71 16.22 16.53
C SER A 321 4.62 15.00 16.72
N ASN A 322 5.90 15.17 17.02
CA ASN A 322 6.77 14.04 17.35
C ASN A 322 6.50 13.57 18.77
N VAL A 323 6.32 12.26 18.91
CA VAL A 323 6.21 11.60 20.22
C VAL A 323 7.40 10.67 20.41
N TYR A 324 8.03 10.73 21.58
CA TYR A 324 9.21 9.95 21.91
C TYR A 324 8.84 8.90 22.95
N HIS A 325 8.90 7.63 22.56
CA HIS A 325 8.50 6.48 23.37
C HIS A 325 9.72 5.78 23.94
N LEU A 326 9.93 5.87 25.26
CA LEU A 326 11.03 5.20 25.94
C LEU A 326 10.64 3.76 26.33
N PHE A 327 11.47 2.81 25.91
CA PHE A 327 11.47 1.44 26.38
C PHE A 327 12.80 1.11 27.06
N THR A 328 12.70 0.33 28.12
CA THR A 328 13.86 -0.25 28.84
C THR A 328 13.49 -1.67 29.25
N ARG A 329 14.45 -2.42 29.81
CA ARG A 329 14.16 -3.74 30.40
C ARG A 329 13.12 -3.69 31.54
N GLN A 330 12.91 -2.53 32.16
CA GLN A 330 11.92 -2.34 33.22
C GLN A 330 10.50 -2.10 32.66
N ASN A 331 10.39 -1.68 31.39
CA ASN A 331 9.13 -1.43 30.71
C ASN A 331 9.21 -1.88 29.24
N PRO A 332 9.43 -3.18 28.97
CA PRO A 332 9.75 -3.67 27.63
C PRO A 332 8.55 -3.68 26.68
N SER A 333 7.32 -3.67 27.21
CA SER A 333 6.08 -3.77 26.42
C SER A 333 5.26 -2.48 26.43
N LEU A 334 5.45 -1.60 27.42
CA LEU A 334 4.71 -0.35 27.56
C LEU A 334 5.69 0.82 27.64
N SER A 335 5.63 1.71 26.65
CA SER A 335 6.52 2.87 26.60
C SER A 335 6.19 3.90 27.68
N GLN A 336 7.20 4.62 28.15
CA GLN A 336 7.03 5.87 28.87
C GLN A 336 7.26 7.04 27.90
N PRO A 337 6.33 8.00 27.76
CA PRO A 337 6.54 9.14 26.89
C PRO A 337 7.58 10.08 27.47
N ILE A 338 8.47 10.61 26.62
CA ILE A 338 9.37 11.71 26.96
C ILE A 338 8.90 12.96 26.22
N PHE A 339 8.58 14.02 26.98
CA PHE A 339 8.28 15.33 26.41
C PHE A 339 9.47 16.26 26.52
N ILE A 340 9.82 16.87 25.39
CA ILE A 340 10.85 17.91 25.35
C ILE A 340 10.47 19.07 26.28
N ASN A 341 11.47 19.72 26.89
CA ASN A 341 11.30 20.81 27.85
C ASN A 341 10.55 20.44 29.15
N ASN A 342 10.45 19.15 29.48
CA ASN A 342 9.82 18.69 30.72
C ASN A 342 10.77 17.79 31.55
N PRO A 343 11.75 18.39 32.26
CA PRO A 343 12.74 17.63 33.04
C PRO A 343 12.11 16.86 34.20
N ASP A 344 11.03 17.38 34.79
CA ASP A 344 10.32 16.70 35.87
C ASP A 344 9.72 15.38 35.38
N LEU A 345 9.10 15.36 34.19
CA LEU A 345 8.58 14.11 33.64
C LEU A 345 9.71 13.15 33.25
N LEU A 346 10.82 13.65 32.69
CA LEU A 346 11.98 12.82 32.40
C LEU A 346 12.49 12.09 33.66
N SER A 347 12.50 12.78 34.80
CA SER A 347 13.01 12.24 36.09
C SER A 347 12.20 11.07 36.65
N ILE A 348 10.94 10.91 36.24
CA ILE A 348 10.08 9.80 36.67
C ILE A 348 10.03 8.66 35.65
N THR A 349 10.70 8.81 34.50
CA THR A 349 10.87 7.71 33.54
C THR A 349 12.01 6.78 33.97
N ASN A 350 12.12 5.64 33.30
CA ASN A 350 13.20 4.68 33.48
C ASN A 350 14.48 5.07 32.71
N TYR A 351 14.55 6.28 32.14
CA TYR A 351 15.72 6.75 31.39
C TYR A 351 16.95 6.79 32.30
N ASN A 352 18.06 6.24 31.83
CA ASN A 352 19.30 6.21 32.58
C ASN A 352 20.46 6.70 31.71
N SER A 353 21.05 7.84 32.05
CA SER A 353 22.15 8.45 31.29
C SER A 353 23.47 7.68 31.30
N THR A 354 23.63 6.73 32.23
CA THR A 354 24.81 5.84 32.23
C THR A 354 24.70 4.73 31.18
N ARG A 355 23.52 4.52 30.59
CA ARG A 355 23.27 3.51 29.56
C ARG A 355 23.34 4.12 28.17
N ARG A 356 23.68 3.29 27.19
CA ARG A 356 23.56 3.65 25.78
C ARG A 356 22.11 3.92 25.40
N THR A 357 21.93 4.78 24.41
CA THR A 357 20.60 5.14 23.89
C THR A 357 20.52 4.78 22.41
N VAL A 358 19.52 3.97 22.05
CA VAL A 358 19.21 3.62 20.67
C VAL A 358 17.95 4.34 20.25
N VAL A 359 18.00 5.12 19.18
CA VAL A 359 16.85 5.85 18.64
C VAL A 359 16.36 5.15 17.37
N LEU A 360 15.10 4.73 17.36
CA LEU A 360 14.46 4.05 16.24
C LEU A 360 13.54 5.02 15.49
N ILE A 361 13.69 5.09 14.17
CA ILE A 361 12.98 6.03 13.29
C ILE A 361 12.30 5.24 12.15
N HIS A 362 10.98 5.12 12.22
CA HIS A 362 10.20 4.38 11.22
C HIS A 362 10.08 5.10 9.87
N GLY A 363 9.63 4.40 8.83
CA GLY A 363 9.47 4.91 7.47
C GLY A 363 8.10 5.51 7.14
N TRP A 364 7.82 5.58 5.83
CA TRP A 364 6.57 6.08 5.26
C TRP A 364 5.37 5.23 5.70
N ARG A 365 4.27 5.89 6.12
CA ARG A 365 3.04 5.26 6.60
C ARG A 365 3.25 4.23 7.72
N ASN A 366 4.28 4.42 8.53
CA ASN A 366 4.49 3.67 9.76
C ASN A 366 4.21 4.57 10.97
N SER A 367 4.22 3.96 12.15
CA SER A 367 4.00 4.57 13.45
C SER A 367 4.83 3.86 14.52
N ALA A 368 4.72 4.28 15.79
CA ALA A 368 5.40 3.63 16.90
C ALA A 368 5.09 2.12 17.03
N VAL A 369 3.95 1.64 16.53
CA VAL A 369 3.49 0.25 16.65
C VAL A 369 3.75 -0.62 15.40
N SER A 370 4.44 -0.07 14.39
CA SER A 370 4.74 -0.80 13.15
C SER A 370 5.79 -1.90 13.34
N SER A 371 5.82 -2.86 12.40
CA SER A 371 6.70 -4.05 12.40
C SER A 371 8.16 -3.72 12.73
N PHE A 372 8.71 -2.66 12.12
CA PHE A 372 10.05 -2.13 12.39
C PHE A 372 10.38 -2.02 13.89
N ASN A 373 9.49 -1.43 14.69
CA ASN A 373 9.70 -1.27 16.13
C ASN A 373 9.43 -2.57 16.90
N ASN A 374 8.39 -3.33 16.51
CA ASN A 374 8.04 -4.61 17.13
C ASN A 374 9.16 -5.65 16.99
N VAL A 375 9.98 -5.54 15.94
CA VAL A 375 11.14 -6.40 15.70
C VAL A 375 12.38 -5.91 16.46
N LEU A 376 12.70 -4.61 16.38
CA LEU A 376 13.96 -4.09 16.91
C LEU A 376 13.96 -3.82 18.40
N VAL A 377 12.86 -3.32 18.99
CA VAL A 377 12.78 -3.03 20.44
C VAL A 377 13.10 -4.28 21.28
N PRO A 378 12.43 -5.43 21.10
CA PRO A 378 12.75 -6.62 21.90
C PRO A 378 14.15 -7.16 21.61
N ALA A 379 14.61 -7.13 20.34
CA ALA A 379 15.96 -7.58 19.99
C ALA A 379 17.06 -6.77 20.70
N LEU A 380 16.92 -5.44 20.74
CA LEU A 380 17.86 -4.54 21.41
C LEU A 380 17.85 -4.74 22.92
N LEU A 381 16.67 -4.79 23.55
CA LEU A 381 16.55 -4.98 25.00
C LEU A 381 17.02 -6.36 25.45
N ALA A 382 16.86 -7.39 24.62
CA ALA A 382 17.40 -8.71 24.88
C ALA A 382 18.94 -8.71 24.85
N ALA A 383 19.55 -7.99 23.89
CA ALA A 383 20.99 -8.02 23.69
C ALA A 383 21.79 -7.15 24.67
N GLU A 384 21.27 -5.99 25.08
CA GLU A 384 21.99 -5.06 25.98
C GLU A 384 21.00 -4.33 26.93
N ASP A 385 21.48 -3.88 28.09
CA ASP A 385 20.69 -3.06 29.01
C ASP A 385 20.82 -1.58 28.63
N LEU A 386 19.93 -1.12 27.73
CA LEU A 386 19.99 0.18 27.07
C LEU A 386 18.65 0.95 27.19
N ASN A 387 18.69 2.23 26.84
CA ASN A 387 17.49 3.03 26.58
C ASN A 387 17.12 2.85 25.09
N VAL A 388 15.91 2.40 24.77
CA VAL A 388 15.38 2.46 23.39
C VAL A 388 14.38 3.59 23.32
N ILE A 389 14.58 4.54 22.41
CA ILE A 389 13.63 5.61 22.13
C ILE A 389 13.06 5.39 20.74
N VAL A 390 11.78 5.05 20.66
CA VAL A 390 11.04 5.00 19.39
C VAL A 390 10.47 6.38 19.10
N LEU A 391 10.81 6.93 17.93
CA LEU A 391 10.18 8.14 17.41
C LEU A 391 8.87 7.77 16.71
N ASP A 392 7.75 8.30 17.19
CA ASP A 392 6.52 8.40 16.42
C ASP A 392 6.46 9.74 15.69
N TRP A 393 6.62 9.70 14.37
CA TRP A 393 6.40 10.84 13.49
C TRP A 393 5.31 10.54 12.45
N SER A 394 4.43 9.58 12.74
CA SER A 394 3.34 9.12 11.86
C SER A 394 2.48 10.27 11.30
N SER A 395 2.25 11.31 12.11
CA SER A 395 1.60 12.55 11.69
C SER A 395 2.25 13.19 10.45
N GLY A 396 3.58 13.19 10.36
CA GLY A 396 4.32 13.69 9.20
C GLY A 396 4.62 12.63 8.14
N ALA A 397 4.62 11.35 8.52
CA ALA A 397 4.99 10.21 7.66
C ALA A 397 3.81 9.60 6.89
N SER A 398 2.57 9.95 7.22
CA SER A 398 1.37 9.26 6.72
C SER A 398 0.80 9.82 5.40
N SER A 399 1.31 10.96 4.92
CA SER A 399 0.85 11.58 3.68
C SER A 399 1.08 10.70 2.47
N ILE A 400 0.15 10.76 1.51
CA ILE A 400 0.31 10.15 0.20
C ILE A 400 1.15 11.01 -0.75
N ASP A 401 1.22 12.33 -0.53
CA ASP A 401 2.15 13.21 -1.26
C ASP A 401 3.56 12.99 -0.69
N TYR A 402 4.34 12.20 -1.41
CA TYR A 402 5.70 11.84 -1.02
C TYR A 402 6.64 13.06 -0.91
N ARG A 403 6.32 14.19 -1.55
CA ARG A 403 7.09 15.44 -1.37
C ARG A 403 6.87 16.03 0.01
N GLU A 404 5.64 15.97 0.53
CA GLU A 404 5.33 16.38 1.91
C GLU A 404 5.98 15.43 2.91
N VAL A 405 5.97 14.12 2.66
CA VAL A 405 6.69 13.15 3.50
C VAL A 405 8.19 13.46 3.53
N ASN A 406 8.81 13.73 2.39
CA ASN A 406 10.22 14.08 2.31
C ASN A 406 10.53 15.40 3.02
N ARG A 407 9.66 16.42 2.90
CA ARG A 407 9.78 17.68 3.63
C ARG A 407 9.67 17.45 5.14
N ASN A 408 8.67 16.70 5.58
CA ASN A 408 8.43 16.39 6.99
C ASN A 408 9.54 15.54 7.58
N CYS A 409 10.10 14.59 6.83
CA CYS A 409 11.30 13.84 7.20
C CYS A 409 12.46 14.78 7.55
N ILE A 410 12.72 15.81 6.74
CA ILE A 410 13.79 16.77 7.00
C ILE A 410 13.51 17.56 8.27
N LEU A 411 12.31 18.12 8.39
CA LEU A 411 11.90 18.92 9.56
C LEU A 411 11.94 18.09 10.85
N SER A 412 11.47 16.85 10.79
CA SER A 412 11.46 15.92 11.90
C SER A 412 12.86 15.51 12.32
N GLY A 413 13.76 15.22 11.37
CA GLY A 413 15.17 14.92 11.69
C GLY A 413 15.88 16.05 12.43
N ILE A 414 15.60 17.31 12.07
CA ILE A 414 16.12 18.48 12.80
C ILE A 414 15.53 18.54 14.22
N ALA A 415 14.22 18.31 14.37
CA ALA A 415 13.57 18.34 15.68
C ALA A 415 14.05 17.21 16.61
N VAL A 416 14.32 16.02 16.07
CA VAL A 416 14.87 14.89 16.83
C VAL A 416 16.28 15.21 17.32
N ALA A 417 17.11 15.90 16.53
CA ALA A 417 18.40 16.38 16.98
C ALA A 417 18.27 17.36 18.16
N ASN A 418 17.33 18.31 18.08
CA ASN A 418 17.05 19.24 19.19
C ASN A 418 16.56 18.50 20.45
N PHE A 419 15.72 17.47 20.29
CA PHE A 419 15.30 16.61 21.39
C PHE A 419 16.48 15.89 22.04
N ILE A 420 17.41 15.32 21.26
CA ILE A 420 18.61 14.65 21.79
C ILE A 420 19.53 15.66 22.50
N GLN A 421 19.70 16.87 21.97
CA GLN A 421 20.47 17.93 22.65
C GLN A 421 19.86 18.26 24.01
N TRP A 422 18.56 18.53 24.06
CA TRP A 422 17.84 18.78 25.31
C TRP A 422 17.97 17.60 26.29
N LEU A 423 17.79 16.36 25.81
CA LEU A 423 17.92 15.16 26.64
C LEU A 423 19.31 15.03 27.25
N ASN A 424 20.36 15.33 26.47
CA ASN A 424 21.74 15.33 26.95
C ASN A 424 22.00 16.45 27.96
N GLU A 425 21.46 17.65 27.74
CA GLU A 425 21.54 18.77 28.69
C GLU A 425 20.90 18.44 30.04
N GLN A 426 19.75 17.74 30.04
CA GLN A 426 19.05 17.38 31.28
C GLN A 426 19.67 16.17 32.00
N SER A 427 20.25 15.23 31.25
CA SER A 427 20.66 13.93 31.80
C SER A 427 22.16 13.75 31.97
N GLY A 428 22.97 14.59 31.31
CA GLY A 428 24.43 14.45 31.24
C GLY A 428 24.92 13.37 30.26
N SER A 429 24.05 12.82 29.42
CA SER A 429 24.41 11.85 28.38
C SER A 429 25.24 12.50 27.26
N THR A 430 26.06 11.73 26.53
CA THR A 430 26.89 12.23 25.43
C THR A 430 26.54 11.58 24.09
N LEU A 431 26.87 12.24 22.99
CA LEU A 431 26.51 11.78 21.63
C LEU A 431 27.22 10.47 21.23
N GLU A 432 28.35 10.17 21.86
CA GLU A 432 29.10 8.94 21.68
C GLU A 432 28.37 7.71 22.25
N GLN A 433 27.33 7.90 23.07
CA GLN A 433 26.50 6.82 23.60
C GLN A 433 25.33 6.44 22.68
N TYR A 434 25.12 7.18 21.58
CA TYR A 434 23.94 7.02 20.73
C TYR A 434 24.17 6.09 19.53
N HIS A 435 23.15 5.28 19.26
CA HIS A 435 22.96 4.57 17.98
C HIS A 435 21.62 4.98 17.38
N ILE A 436 21.61 5.55 16.18
CA ILE A 436 20.38 5.96 15.50
C ILE A 436 20.10 5.01 14.34
N ILE A 437 18.94 4.38 14.33
CA ILE A 437 18.54 3.41 13.30
C ILE A 437 17.28 3.93 12.61
N GLY A 438 17.32 4.05 11.30
CA GLY A 438 16.17 4.50 10.51
C GLY A 438 15.85 3.58 9.35
N HIS A 439 14.57 3.33 9.07
CA HIS A 439 14.10 2.49 7.96
C HIS A 439 13.41 3.29 6.85
N GLY A 440 13.69 2.96 5.58
CA GLY A 440 13.09 3.65 4.43
C GLY A 440 13.36 5.15 4.46
N VAL A 441 12.31 5.98 4.50
CA VAL A 441 12.46 7.45 4.65
C VAL A 441 13.12 7.81 6.00
N GLY A 442 12.82 7.06 7.06
CA GLY A 442 13.46 7.21 8.37
C GLY A 442 14.97 6.96 8.33
N GLY A 443 15.45 6.19 7.35
CA GLY A 443 16.88 6.02 7.08
C GLY A 443 17.56 7.35 6.78
N HIS A 444 17.01 8.16 5.87
CA HIS A 444 17.54 9.50 5.61
C HIS A 444 17.39 10.45 6.79
N GLN A 445 16.27 10.35 7.50
CA GLN A 445 16.03 11.11 8.73
C GLN A 445 17.13 10.86 9.78
N ALA A 446 17.55 9.60 9.98
CA ALA A 446 18.65 9.25 10.89
C ALA A 446 19.96 9.97 10.55
N GLY A 447 20.29 10.07 9.26
CA GLY A 447 21.44 10.84 8.78
C GLY A 447 21.30 12.35 9.04
N ILE A 448 20.10 12.90 8.86
CA ILE A 448 19.79 14.31 9.16
C ILE A 448 19.95 14.58 10.67
N VAL A 449 19.52 13.67 11.54
CA VAL A 449 19.71 13.81 12.99
C VAL A 449 21.20 13.93 13.32
N GLY A 450 22.02 12.96 12.88
CA GLY A 450 23.46 12.98 13.15
C GLY A 450 24.16 14.25 12.64
N ARG A 451 23.77 14.72 11.46
CA ARG A 451 24.29 15.96 10.86
C ARG A 451 24.00 17.21 11.68
N ASN A 452 22.85 17.26 12.37
CA ASN A 452 22.47 18.36 13.25
C ASN A 452 22.99 18.18 14.69
N LEU A 453 23.62 17.05 14.99
CA LEU A 453 24.33 16.75 16.24
C LEU A 453 25.85 16.82 16.06
N ASP A 454 26.30 17.79 15.24
CA ASP A 454 27.71 18.02 14.90
C ASP A 454 28.46 16.78 14.37
N ARG A 455 27.74 15.76 13.89
CA ARG A 455 28.28 14.47 13.40
C ARG A 455 29.03 13.69 14.48
N LYS A 456 28.73 13.92 15.75
CA LYS A 456 29.37 13.25 16.90
C LYS A 456 28.66 11.99 17.36
N VAL A 457 27.52 11.64 16.75
CA VAL A 457 26.82 10.38 17.02
C VAL A 457 27.72 9.20 16.66
N ALA A 458 27.90 8.26 17.59
CA ALA A 458 28.82 7.14 17.42
C ALA A 458 28.43 6.19 16.28
N TYR A 459 27.15 5.85 16.17
CA TYR A 459 26.67 4.86 15.20
C TYR A 459 25.35 5.31 14.56
N ILE A 460 25.29 5.37 13.24
CA ILE A 460 24.03 5.60 12.52
C ILE A 460 23.84 4.51 11.47
N THR A 461 22.69 3.83 11.51
CA THR A 461 22.33 2.77 10.57
C THR A 461 21.13 3.17 9.72
N GLY A 462 21.28 3.12 8.41
CA GLY A 462 20.19 3.22 7.44
C GLY A 462 19.74 1.83 6.98
N LEU A 463 18.50 1.47 7.25
CA LEU A 463 17.90 0.20 6.82
C LEU A 463 17.08 0.46 5.57
N ASP A 464 17.62 0.00 4.44
CA ASP A 464 17.11 0.21 3.08
C ASP A 464 16.58 1.65 2.83
N PRO A 465 17.42 2.70 2.97
CA PRO A 465 16.96 4.09 2.88
C PRO A 465 16.20 4.38 1.58
N ALA A 466 15.14 5.19 1.62
CA ALA A 466 14.21 5.32 0.49
C ALA A 466 14.78 5.96 -0.79
N LEU A 467 14.40 5.45 -1.96
CA LEU A 467 14.85 6.00 -3.25
C LEU A 467 14.19 7.32 -3.64
N ILE A 468 12.84 7.34 -3.63
CA ILE A 468 12.04 8.37 -4.30
C ILE A 468 12.30 9.75 -3.68
N GLY A 469 12.75 10.71 -4.49
CA GLY A 469 13.03 12.09 -4.05
C GLY A 469 14.38 12.31 -3.35
N TRP A 470 15.22 11.27 -3.20
CA TRP A 470 16.50 11.38 -2.48
C TRP A 470 17.74 11.32 -3.36
N VAL A 471 17.64 10.86 -4.61
CA VAL A 471 18.78 10.69 -5.55
C VAL A 471 19.69 11.92 -5.60
N ASN A 472 19.10 13.10 -5.77
CA ASN A 472 19.81 14.39 -5.84
C ASN A 472 19.64 15.26 -4.58
N SER A 473 19.08 14.70 -3.50
CA SER A 473 18.83 15.46 -2.29
C SER A 473 20.13 15.66 -1.51
N ILE A 474 20.45 16.90 -1.15
CA ILE A 474 21.56 17.19 -0.23
C ILE A 474 21.28 16.66 1.19
N PHE A 475 20.02 16.35 1.51
CA PHE A 475 19.59 15.84 2.80
C PHE A 475 19.67 14.32 2.89
N ARG A 476 19.98 13.62 1.79
CA ARG A 476 20.13 12.17 1.81
C ARG A 476 21.20 11.75 2.82
N PHE A 477 21.06 10.50 3.27
CA PHE A 477 22.05 9.83 4.11
C PHE A 477 23.42 9.86 3.44
N ARG A 478 24.48 10.08 4.21
CA ARG A 478 25.85 10.10 3.69
C ARG A 478 26.85 9.63 4.75
N PRO A 479 28.09 9.27 4.34
CA PRO A 479 29.08 8.75 5.27
C PRO A 479 29.35 9.71 6.43
N SER A 480 29.43 11.01 6.14
CA SER A 480 29.75 12.08 7.10
C SER A 480 28.62 12.51 8.04
N ASP A 481 27.55 11.72 8.18
CA ASP A 481 26.46 12.06 9.11
C ASP A 481 26.75 11.67 10.57
N GLY A 482 27.73 10.80 10.83
CA GLY A 482 28.18 10.40 12.18
C GLY A 482 29.63 9.91 12.19
N LEU A 483 30.10 9.43 13.35
CA LEU A 483 31.46 8.87 13.50
C LEU A 483 31.62 7.54 12.75
N TYR A 484 30.57 6.72 12.75
CA TYR A 484 30.44 5.53 11.93
C TYR A 484 29.01 5.46 11.37
N THR A 485 28.90 5.14 10.08
CA THR A 485 27.61 5.05 9.40
C THR A 485 27.57 3.79 8.56
N GLU A 486 26.44 3.10 8.57
CA GLU A 486 26.25 1.81 7.93
C GLU A 486 24.90 1.76 7.23
N VAL A 487 24.84 1.16 6.05
CA VAL A 487 23.58 0.94 5.34
C VAL A 487 23.42 -0.53 4.95
N ILE A 488 22.20 -1.05 5.10
CA ILE A 488 21.80 -2.39 4.66
C ILE A 488 20.79 -2.22 3.53
N HIS A 489 21.17 -2.56 2.29
CA HIS A 489 20.32 -2.45 1.10
C HIS A 489 19.65 -3.79 0.80
N THR A 490 18.32 -3.86 0.84
CA THR A 490 17.57 -5.10 0.60
C THR A 490 16.54 -4.99 -0.51
N ASN A 491 16.20 -3.78 -0.97
CA ASN A 491 15.34 -3.56 -2.12
C ASN A 491 15.82 -2.37 -2.98
N TYR A 492 17.14 -2.34 -3.29
CA TYR A 492 17.77 -1.23 -4.00
C TYR A 492 17.12 -0.99 -5.37
N GLY A 493 16.96 0.28 -5.77
CA GLY A 493 16.45 0.65 -7.09
C GLY A 493 14.93 0.52 -7.25
N ILE A 494 14.22 -0.03 -6.27
CA ILE A 494 12.75 -0.09 -6.21
C ILE A 494 12.26 0.81 -5.07
N ASN A 495 12.28 0.31 -3.83
CA ASN A 495 11.96 1.10 -2.64
C ASN A 495 13.23 1.72 -2.02
N GLY A 496 14.33 0.96 -2.01
CA GLY A 496 15.61 1.33 -1.42
C GLY A 496 16.53 2.10 -2.37
N TYR A 497 17.43 2.90 -1.80
CA TYR A 497 18.37 3.74 -2.52
C TYR A 497 19.41 2.90 -3.25
N LEU A 498 19.77 3.35 -4.45
CA LEU A 498 20.46 2.54 -5.46
C LEU A 498 21.97 2.37 -5.28
N ALA A 499 22.64 3.28 -4.57
CA ALA A 499 24.11 3.32 -4.48
C ALA A 499 24.57 3.43 -3.02
N ALA A 500 25.88 3.27 -2.80
CA ALA A 500 26.50 3.41 -1.49
C ALA A 500 26.23 4.79 -0.87
N LEU A 501 25.82 4.78 0.40
CA LEU A 501 25.43 5.94 1.19
C LEU A 501 26.25 6.10 2.48
N ALA A 502 27.01 5.10 2.92
CA ALA A 502 27.62 5.06 4.24
C ALA A 502 29.15 4.93 4.20
N HIS A 503 29.79 4.93 5.38
CA HIS A 503 31.16 4.42 5.47
C HIS A 503 31.19 2.96 5.00
N VAL A 504 30.20 2.18 5.44
CA VAL A 504 30.04 0.77 5.09
C VAL A 504 28.65 0.51 4.53
N ASP A 505 28.57 -0.11 3.36
CA ASP A 505 27.31 -0.47 2.71
C ASP A 505 27.25 -1.98 2.46
N PHE A 506 26.22 -2.62 2.98
CA PHE A 506 25.95 -4.04 2.81
C PHE A 506 24.82 -4.27 1.80
N TYR A 507 25.02 -5.22 0.89
CA TYR A 507 24.03 -5.65 -0.11
C TYR A 507 23.73 -7.15 0.07
N PRO A 508 22.91 -7.55 1.06
CA PRO A 508 22.51 -8.94 1.21
C PRO A 508 21.89 -9.51 -0.07
N ASN A 509 22.40 -10.64 -0.56
CA ASN A 509 21.92 -11.34 -1.76
C ASN A 509 21.86 -10.43 -3.00
N GLY A 510 22.81 -9.50 -3.13
CA GLY A 510 22.83 -8.50 -4.20
C GLY A 510 21.90 -7.30 -3.97
N GLY A 511 21.12 -7.30 -2.88
CA GLY A 511 20.39 -6.14 -2.35
C GLY A 511 19.04 -5.83 -2.99
N LEU A 512 18.51 -6.70 -3.87
CA LEU A 512 17.24 -6.44 -4.60
C LEU A 512 16.10 -7.35 -4.14
N SER A 513 16.36 -8.66 -4.11
CA SER A 513 15.38 -9.70 -3.82
C SER A 513 15.95 -10.64 -2.77
N MET A 514 15.33 -10.63 -1.61
CA MET A 514 15.75 -11.39 -0.45
C MET A 514 15.15 -12.79 -0.51
N PRO A 515 15.92 -13.84 -0.20
CA PRO A 515 15.37 -15.19 -0.09
C PRO A 515 14.15 -15.22 0.85
N GLY A 516 13.09 -15.93 0.43
CA GLY A 516 11.85 -16.05 1.19
C GLY A 516 10.92 -14.83 1.14
N CYS A 517 11.19 -13.85 0.27
CA CYS A 517 10.25 -12.77 -0.05
C CYS A 517 9.58 -13.00 -1.40
N ASP A 518 8.31 -12.63 -1.49
CA ASP A 518 7.46 -12.69 -2.68
C ASP A 518 6.98 -11.29 -3.13
N SER A 519 7.41 -10.23 -2.45
CA SER A 519 7.03 -8.85 -2.73
C SER A 519 8.15 -7.86 -2.40
N ASN A 520 8.16 -6.72 -3.10
CA ASN A 520 9.12 -5.64 -2.86
C ASN A 520 9.01 -5.04 -1.45
N MET A 521 7.83 -5.11 -0.82
CA MET A 521 7.66 -4.65 0.56
C MET A 521 8.33 -5.62 1.53
N CYS A 522 8.17 -6.93 1.34
CA CYS A 522 8.92 -7.92 2.12
C CYS A 522 10.43 -7.70 1.99
N ASP A 523 10.92 -7.47 0.77
CA ASP A 523 12.34 -7.18 0.51
C ASP A 523 12.79 -5.91 1.26
N HIS A 524 11.99 -4.84 1.21
CA HIS A 524 12.27 -3.57 1.88
C HIS A 524 12.34 -3.72 3.41
N GLU A 525 11.44 -4.52 3.99
CA GLU A 525 11.38 -4.79 5.43
C GLU A 525 12.49 -5.71 5.93
N ARG A 526 13.01 -6.58 5.07
CA ARG A 526 14.01 -7.58 5.46
C ARG A 526 15.25 -6.97 6.11
N SER A 527 15.60 -5.74 5.75
CA SER A 527 16.70 -4.96 6.36
C SER A 527 16.64 -4.90 7.89
N PHE A 528 15.47 -4.70 8.51
CA PHE A 528 15.35 -4.63 9.98
C PHE A 528 15.24 -6.00 10.65
N TYR A 529 14.82 -7.04 9.95
CA TYR A 529 14.93 -8.43 10.44
C TYR A 529 16.40 -8.87 10.49
N TYR A 530 17.19 -8.58 9.45
CA TYR A 530 18.62 -8.84 9.47
C TYR A 530 19.32 -8.04 10.56
N MET A 531 18.96 -6.77 10.75
CA MET A 531 19.50 -5.97 11.85
C MET A 531 19.19 -6.60 13.22
N ALA A 532 17.93 -6.99 13.48
CA ALA A 532 17.55 -7.63 14.74
C ALA A 532 18.29 -8.96 14.99
N GLU A 533 18.43 -9.80 13.96
CA GLU A 533 19.18 -11.05 14.07
C GLU A 533 20.69 -10.79 14.26
N SER A 534 21.25 -9.78 13.60
CA SER A 534 22.67 -9.40 13.75
C SER A 534 23.01 -8.93 15.17
N ILE A 535 22.04 -8.33 15.87
CA ILE A 535 22.17 -7.88 17.25
C ILE A 535 22.11 -9.06 18.23
N THR A 536 21.24 -10.03 17.96
CA THR A 536 20.93 -11.12 18.91
C THR A 536 21.81 -12.34 18.74
N SER A 537 22.16 -12.70 17.50
CA SER A 537 22.93 -13.92 17.18
C SER A 537 24.12 -13.69 16.25
N GLY A 538 24.12 -12.62 15.44
CA GLY A 538 25.25 -12.25 14.58
C GLY A 538 25.49 -13.17 13.38
N GLY A 539 26.73 -13.20 12.86
CA GLY A 539 27.16 -14.12 11.78
C GLY A 539 26.84 -13.66 10.35
N PHE A 540 26.46 -12.41 10.15
CA PHE A 540 26.30 -11.86 8.81
C PHE A 540 27.64 -11.42 8.24
N THR A 541 28.51 -12.38 7.93
CA THR A 541 29.86 -12.11 7.43
C THR A 541 29.82 -11.63 5.98
N GLY A 542 30.05 -10.34 5.76
CA GLY A 542 30.14 -9.73 4.43
C GLY A 542 31.51 -9.91 3.78
N THR A 543 31.50 -10.14 2.46
CA THR A 543 32.70 -10.17 1.60
C THR A 543 32.85 -8.85 0.87
N GLN A 544 34.01 -8.21 0.99
CA GLN A 544 34.26 -6.91 0.39
C GLN A 544 34.20 -6.96 -1.15
N CYS A 545 33.60 -5.92 -1.72
CA CYS A 545 33.40 -5.71 -3.14
C CYS A 545 34.12 -4.42 -3.57
N ALA A 546 34.55 -4.34 -4.83
CA ALA A 546 35.21 -3.14 -5.35
C ALA A 546 34.29 -1.91 -5.34
N ASN A 547 32.99 -2.11 -5.53
CA ASN A 547 31.94 -1.10 -5.49
C ASN A 547 30.57 -1.78 -5.41
N TYR A 548 29.50 -0.97 -5.33
CA TYR A 548 28.13 -1.46 -5.24
C TYR A 548 27.65 -2.24 -6.48
N TYR A 549 28.10 -1.91 -7.69
CA TYR A 549 27.79 -2.71 -8.87
C TYR A 549 28.35 -4.13 -8.76
N ALA A 550 29.56 -4.28 -8.24
CA ALA A 550 30.15 -5.60 -7.99
C ALA A 550 29.36 -6.38 -6.93
N ALA A 551 28.85 -5.71 -5.89
CA ALA A 551 28.01 -6.34 -4.88
C ALA A 551 26.68 -6.85 -5.46
N ILE A 552 26.00 -6.03 -6.25
CA ILE A 552 24.74 -6.37 -6.94
C ILE A 552 24.92 -7.56 -7.89
N LEU A 553 26.04 -7.62 -8.61
CA LEU A 553 26.33 -8.71 -9.55
C LEU A 553 26.87 -9.98 -8.87
N GLY A 554 27.08 -9.96 -7.56
CA GLY A 554 27.68 -11.10 -6.84
C GLY A 554 29.18 -11.27 -7.07
N TRP A 555 29.88 -10.26 -7.58
CA TRP A 555 31.29 -10.32 -7.99
C TRP A 555 32.23 -9.74 -6.93
N CYS A 556 32.23 -10.33 -5.73
CA CYS A 556 33.02 -9.84 -4.60
C CYS A 556 34.16 -10.81 -4.29
N ASN A 557 35.38 -10.41 -4.65
CA ASN A 557 36.60 -11.23 -4.51
C ASN A 557 37.70 -10.55 -3.68
N LEU A 558 37.40 -9.41 -3.04
CA LEU A 558 38.36 -8.72 -2.20
C LEU A 558 38.50 -9.44 -0.84
N PRO A 559 39.68 -9.37 -0.20
CA PRO A 559 39.94 -10.11 1.04
C PRO A 559 39.24 -9.53 2.27
N GLY A 560 38.74 -8.29 2.22
CA GLY A 560 38.07 -7.66 3.34
C GLY A 560 36.83 -8.44 3.80
N ARG A 561 36.68 -8.57 5.12
CA ARG A 561 35.53 -9.23 5.76
C ARG A 561 35.01 -8.33 6.87
N LEU A 562 33.70 -8.15 6.92
CA LEU A 562 33.06 -7.31 7.93
C LEU A 562 31.68 -7.86 8.29
N GLN A 563 31.36 -7.89 9.58
CA GLN A 563 30.04 -8.31 10.04
C GLN A 563 29.02 -7.21 9.73
N MET A 564 27.89 -7.56 9.13
CA MET A 564 26.76 -6.64 8.93
C MET A 564 25.98 -6.44 10.23
N GLY A 565 25.59 -5.20 10.51
CA GLY A 565 24.77 -4.87 11.68
C GLY A 565 25.50 -5.05 13.02
N GLY A 566 24.77 -5.43 14.05
CA GLY A 566 25.27 -5.62 15.41
C GLY A 566 25.15 -4.37 16.31
N LEU A 567 25.56 -4.52 17.57
CA LEU A 567 25.38 -3.48 18.59
C LEU A 567 26.42 -2.36 18.54
N LEU A 568 27.61 -2.62 18.01
CA LEU A 568 28.76 -1.71 18.12
C LEU A 568 29.15 -1.11 16.76
N PRO A 569 29.55 0.17 16.73
CA PRO A 569 30.09 0.79 15.53
C PRO A 569 31.42 0.15 15.15
N LYS A 570 31.74 0.18 13.86
CA LYS A 570 33.00 -0.34 13.29
C LYS A 570 33.85 0.83 12.82
N THR A 571 34.07 1.79 13.72
CA THR A 571 34.76 3.06 13.41
C THR A 571 36.13 2.80 12.78
N GLY A 572 36.39 3.44 11.64
CA GLY A 572 37.60 3.25 10.85
C GLY A 572 37.43 2.29 9.67
N GLU A 573 36.39 1.45 9.68
CA GLU A 573 36.06 0.58 8.55
C GLU A 573 35.33 1.35 7.45
N SER A 574 35.57 0.96 6.20
CA SER A 574 34.83 1.46 5.06
C SER A 574 34.77 0.44 3.91
N GLY A 575 33.79 0.61 3.03
CA GLY A 575 33.67 -0.16 1.81
C GLY A 575 32.30 -0.77 1.59
N VAL A 576 32.18 -1.51 0.50
CA VAL A 576 30.95 -2.19 0.10
C VAL A 576 31.12 -3.69 0.31
N TYR A 577 30.09 -4.35 0.84
CA TYR A 577 30.14 -5.76 1.18
C TYR A 577 28.90 -6.50 0.68
N LEU A 578 29.10 -7.70 0.12
CA LEU A 578 28.05 -8.66 -0.20
C LEU A 578 27.89 -9.63 0.96
N VAL A 579 26.65 -9.87 1.37
CA VAL A 579 26.29 -10.86 2.40
C VAL A 579 25.35 -11.87 1.76
N GLU A 580 25.47 -13.16 2.08
CA GLU A 580 24.48 -14.15 1.68
C GLU A 580 23.64 -14.56 2.88
N THR A 581 22.32 -14.73 2.67
CA THR A 581 21.39 -15.10 3.75
C THR A 581 20.50 -16.27 3.36
N ASN A 582 19.88 -16.90 4.36
CA ASN A 582 18.85 -17.92 4.19
C ASN A 582 17.48 -17.28 3.92
N SER A 583 16.50 -18.09 3.50
CA SER A 583 15.12 -17.64 3.26
C SER A 583 14.27 -17.50 4.52
N ALA A 584 14.74 -18.03 5.65
CA ALA A 584 14.06 -18.00 6.94
C ALA A 584 15.10 -17.90 8.08
N PRO A 585 14.70 -17.42 9.28
CA PRO A 585 15.55 -17.39 10.46
C PRO A 585 16.10 -18.79 10.85
N PRO A 586 17.36 -18.91 11.30
CA PRO A 586 18.37 -17.86 11.27
C PRO A 586 18.74 -17.53 9.81
N PHE A 587 18.61 -16.25 9.45
CA PHE A 587 18.96 -15.73 8.13
C PHE A 587 20.47 -15.74 7.91
N SER A 588 21.24 -15.56 8.97
CA SER A 588 22.69 -15.64 9.00
C SER A 588 23.20 -17.02 8.56
N ARG A 589 24.29 -17.05 7.79
CA ARG A 589 24.96 -18.28 7.33
C ARG A 589 26.24 -18.62 8.10
N GLY A 590 26.67 -17.77 9.03
CA GLY A 590 27.91 -17.91 9.80
C GLY A 590 29.08 -17.17 9.17
#